data_AF-A0A7J3ZRR1-F1
#
_entry.id   AF-A0A7J3ZRR1-F1
#
_cell.length_a   1.000
_cell.length_b   1.000
_cell.length_c   1.000
_cell.angle_alpha   90.00
_cell.angle_beta   90.00
_cell.angle_gamma   90.00
#
_symmetry.space_group_name_H-M   'P 1'
#
loop_
_entity.id
_entity.type
_entity.pdbx_description
1 polymer ?
#
loop_
_entity_poly.entity_id
_entity_poly.type
_entity_poly.pdbx_seq_one_letter_code
_entity_poly.pdbx_strand_id
1 'polypeptide(L)'
;MKVGTVFWHKSERSFVEEFGFYKDVGFDGIEVTISEASEPVEPLSARGYLRIEYMFNDVKKIAEASRETGLEVHSVRSGLLWKYPLNSPDPSVRSRAFRIVEKGVWRRLIILELKVYL
;
A
#
# COMPACT_ATOMS: atom_id res chain seq x y z
N MET A 1 9.55 21.55 -3.82
CA MET A 1 8.43 20.72 -4.32
C MET A 1 8.65 19.31 -3.79
N LYS A 2 7.64 18.64 -3.23
CA LYS A 2 7.78 17.24 -2.79
C LYS A 2 7.71 16.30 -4.00
N VAL A 3 8.54 15.26 -4.06
CA VAL A 3 8.60 14.26 -5.12
C VAL A 3 8.31 12.88 -4.53
N GLY A 4 7.24 12.26 -5.00
CA GLY A 4 6.84 10.90 -4.61
C GLY A 4 7.13 9.88 -5.71
N THR A 5 7.19 8.60 -5.33
CA THR A 5 7.31 7.50 -6.30
C THR A 5 6.37 6.35 -5.97
N VAL A 6 6.15 5.48 -6.94
CA VAL A 6 5.45 4.22 -6.72
C VAL A 6 6.37 3.28 -5.96
N PHE A 7 5.88 2.65 -4.91
CA PHE A 7 6.67 1.65 -4.20
C PHE A 7 6.83 0.38 -5.05
N TRP A 8 8.02 0.20 -5.60
CA TRP A 8 8.47 -1.07 -6.15
C TRP A 8 9.29 -1.81 -5.09
N HIS A 9 8.95 -3.06 -4.80
CA HIS A 9 9.66 -3.86 -3.82
C HIS A 9 10.23 -5.12 -4.44
N LYS A 10 11.50 -5.37 -4.13
CA LYS A 10 12.20 -6.61 -4.43
C LYS A 10 12.01 -7.59 -3.27
N SER A 11 11.39 -8.74 -3.53
CA SER A 11 10.87 -9.67 -2.49
C SER A 11 11.93 -10.21 -1.52
N GLU A 12 13.20 -10.21 -1.92
CA GLU A 12 14.35 -10.64 -1.13
C GLU A 12 14.93 -9.56 -0.20
N ARG A 13 14.45 -8.32 -0.30
CA ARG A 13 14.86 -7.22 0.59
C ARG A 13 13.78 -6.98 1.64
N SER A 14 14.14 -6.34 2.73
CA SER A 14 13.17 -5.81 3.68
C SER A 14 12.53 -4.51 3.16
N PHE A 15 11.38 -4.12 3.71
CA PHE A 15 10.80 -2.80 3.43
C PHE A 15 11.68 -1.66 3.92
N VAL A 16 12.40 -1.83 5.03
CA VAL A 16 13.32 -0.83 5.57
C VAL A 16 14.46 -0.55 4.58
N GLU A 17 15.08 -1.59 4.03
CA GLU A 17 16.15 -1.44 3.04
C GLU A 17 15.67 -0.74 1.77
N GLU A 18 14.51 -1.13 1.23
CA GLU A 18 13.97 -0.48 0.03
C GLU A 18 13.55 0.97 0.31
N PHE A 19 12.94 1.27 1.46
CA PHE A 19 12.59 2.64 1.83
C PHE A 19 13.85 3.50 2.02
N GLY A 20 14.91 2.94 2.62
CA GLY A 20 16.21 3.58 2.71
C GLY A 20 16.74 3.98 1.33
N PHE A 21 16.69 3.04 0.37
CA PHE A 21 17.10 3.32 -1.00
C PHE A 21 16.30 4.46 -1.65
N TYR A 22 14.97 4.47 -1.54
CA TYR A 22 14.15 5.57 -2.08
C TYR A 22 14.51 6.92 -1.44
N LYS A 23 14.78 6.93 -0.13
CA LYS A 23 15.18 8.14 0.57
C LYS A 23 16.56 8.64 0.14
N ASP A 24 17.52 7.74 -0.01
CA ASP A 24 18.88 8.06 -0.46
C ASP A 24 18.91 8.62 -1.88
N VAL A 25 18.00 8.16 -2.75
CA VAL A 25 17.80 8.68 -4.11
C VAL A 25 17.12 10.06 -4.12
N GLY A 26 16.51 10.48 -3.00
CA GLY A 26 15.92 11.80 -2.82
C GLY A 26 14.41 11.87 -3.00
N PHE A 27 13.70 10.75 -2.91
CA PHE A 27 12.23 10.78 -2.84
C PHE A 27 11.75 11.20 -1.45
N ASP A 28 10.70 12.02 -1.41
CA ASP A 28 10.04 12.44 -0.17
C ASP A 28 9.08 11.39 0.37
N GLY A 29 8.61 10.49 -0.50
CA GLY A 29 7.76 9.39 -0.08
C GLY A 29 7.31 8.46 -1.20
N ILE A 30 6.44 7.53 -0.82
CA ILE A 30 5.96 6.46 -1.68
C ILE A 30 4.42 6.35 -1.74
N GLU A 31 3.95 5.79 -2.86
CA GLU A 31 2.60 5.27 -3.07
C GLU A 31 2.58 3.75 -2.91
N VAL A 32 1.71 3.24 -2.03
CA VAL A 32 1.53 1.79 -1.82
C VAL A 32 0.28 1.26 -2.52
N THR A 33 0.33 0.01 -2.97
CA THR A 33 -0.75 -0.61 -3.75
C THR A 33 -1.52 -1.66 -2.96
N ILE A 34 -2.85 -1.56 -3.00
CA ILE A 34 -3.77 -2.59 -2.50
C ILE A 34 -3.86 -3.76 -3.48
N SER A 35 -3.83 -4.99 -2.95
CA SER A 35 -4.04 -6.24 -3.69
C SER A 35 -4.92 -7.22 -2.94
N GLU A 36 -5.19 -8.35 -3.58
CA GLU A 36 -5.70 -9.55 -2.93
C GLU A 36 -4.55 -10.46 -2.48
N ALA A 37 -4.76 -11.21 -1.40
CA ALA A 37 -3.80 -12.22 -0.96
C ALA A 37 -3.54 -13.36 -1.96
N SER A 38 -4.49 -13.58 -2.87
CA SER A 38 -4.41 -14.59 -3.93
C SER A 38 -3.63 -14.12 -5.16
N GLU A 39 -3.25 -12.84 -5.24
CA GLU A 39 -2.41 -12.37 -6.34
C GLU A 39 -0.99 -12.96 -6.23
N PRO A 40 -0.37 -13.32 -7.36
CA PRO A 40 1.00 -13.83 -7.35
C PRO A 40 1.95 -12.75 -6.83
N VAL A 41 2.91 -13.18 -6.00
CA VAL A 41 4.01 -12.33 -5.55
C VAL A 41 5.11 -12.43 -6.59
N GLU A 42 5.23 -11.38 -7.39
CA GLU A 42 6.33 -11.27 -8.36
C GLU A 42 7.64 -10.88 -7.64
N PRO A 43 8.81 -11.36 -8.11
CA PRO A 43 10.11 -11.06 -7.49
C PRO A 43 10.44 -9.57 -7.38
N LEU A 44 9.94 -8.78 -8.34
CA LEU A 44 9.93 -7.32 -8.31
C LEU A 44 8.56 -6.85 -8.77
N SER A 45 7.87 -6.11 -7.92
CA SER A 45 6.52 -5.64 -8.23
C SER A 45 6.29 -4.24 -7.69
N ALA A 46 5.26 -3.58 -8.19
CA ALA A 46 4.58 -2.51 -7.48
C ALA A 46 3.16 -2.92 -7.08
N ARG A 47 2.82 -4.19 -7.28
CA ARG A 47 1.52 -4.75 -6.91
C ARG A 47 1.57 -5.24 -5.48
N GLY A 48 0.64 -4.73 -4.68
CA GLY A 48 0.06 -5.55 -3.64
C GLY A 48 0.80 -5.75 -2.34
N TYR A 49 1.25 -4.66 -1.74
CA TYR A 49 1.81 -4.68 -0.38
C TYR A 49 0.76 -4.49 0.70
N LEU A 50 -0.44 -4.04 0.33
CA LEU A 50 -1.60 -3.93 1.22
C LEU A 50 -2.65 -4.96 0.81
N ARG A 51 -2.47 -6.22 1.24
CA ARG A 51 -3.42 -7.30 0.91
C ARG A 51 -4.70 -7.11 1.70
N ILE A 52 -5.85 -7.09 1.04
CA ILE A 52 -7.16 -6.80 1.67
C ILE A 52 -7.46 -7.71 2.86
N GLU A 53 -7.09 -8.99 2.73
CA GLU A 53 -7.27 -10.04 3.73
C GLU A 53 -6.34 -9.88 4.94
N TYR A 54 -5.11 -9.36 4.74
CA TYR A 54 -4.06 -9.25 5.76
C TYR A 54 -3.68 -7.80 6.11
N MET A 55 -4.54 -6.86 5.73
CA MET A 55 -4.20 -5.45 5.61
C MET A 55 -3.66 -4.82 6.89
N PHE A 56 -4.12 -5.26 8.07
CA PHE A 56 -3.61 -4.73 9.33
C PHE A 56 -2.12 -5.07 9.54
N ASN A 57 -1.73 -6.32 9.31
CA ASN A 57 -0.34 -6.75 9.44
C ASN A 57 0.55 -6.08 8.38
N ASP A 58 0.02 -5.96 7.17
CA ASP A 58 0.73 -5.31 6.07
C ASP A 58 0.97 -3.80 6.36
N VAL A 59 -0.05 -3.10 6.85
CA VAL A 59 0.07 -1.69 7.30
C VAL A 59 1.10 -1.57 8.41
N LYS A 60 1.12 -2.47 9.39
CA LYS A 60 2.07 -2.43 10.51
C LYS A 60 3.52 -2.47 10.00
N LYS A 61 3.84 -3.41 9.11
CA LYS A 61 5.18 -3.54 8.51
C LYS A 61 5.60 -2.31 7.70
N ILE A 62 4.68 -1.76 6.92
CA ILE A 62 4.92 -0.55 6.12
C ILE A 62 5.12 0.68 7.03
N ALA A 63 4.34 0.79 8.09
CA ALA A 63 4.46 1.87 9.07
C ALA A 63 5.77 1.79 9.86
N GLU A 64 6.21 0.58 10.24
CA GLU A 64 7.52 0.34 10.86
C GLU A 64 8.65 0.82 9.94
N ALA A 65 8.67 0.38 8.67
CA ALA A 65 9.66 0.82 7.70
C ALA A 65 9.64 2.35 7.46
N SER A 66 8.46 2.95 7.39
CA SER A 66 8.31 4.41 7.28
C SER A 66 8.88 5.15 8.49
N ARG A 67 8.67 4.65 9.72
CA ARG A 67 9.23 5.28 10.93
C ARG A 67 10.75 5.16 11.00
N GLU A 68 11.28 3.97 10.72
CA GLU A 68 12.72 3.71 10.81
C GLU A 68 13.52 4.52 9.79
N THR A 69 13.02 4.64 8.56
CA THR A 69 13.69 5.37 7.49
C THR A 69 13.32 6.85 7.46
N GLY A 70 12.17 7.21 8.02
CA GLY A 70 11.57 8.53 7.87
C GLY A 70 11.12 8.84 6.43
N LEU A 71 10.90 7.83 5.58
CA LEU A 71 10.29 7.99 4.26
C LEU A 71 8.76 8.01 4.39
N GLU A 72 8.09 9.01 3.80
CA GLU A 72 6.63 9.17 3.94
C GLU A 72 5.86 8.16 3.08
N VAL A 73 4.76 7.60 3.60
CA VAL A 73 3.76 6.91 2.76
C VAL A 73 2.64 7.92 2.45
N HIS A 74 2.72 8.59 1.31
CA HIS A 74 1.85 9.75 1.02
C HIS A 74 0.51 9.35 0.37
N SER A 75 0.44 8.16 -0.25
CA SER A 75 -0.75 7.73 -0.98
C SER A 75 -0.93 6.23 -1.02
N VAL A 76 -2.18 5.83 -1.24
CA VAL A 76 -2.61 4.44 -1.41
C VAL A 76 -3.36 4.38 -2.73
N ARG A 77 -3.01 3.42 -3.59
CA ARG A 77 -3.73 3.16 -4.85
C ARG A 77 -4.29 1.75 -4.89
N SER A 78 -5.20 1.51 -5.82
CA SER A 78 -5.66 0.17 -6.15
C SER A 78 -6.00 0.04 -7.63
N GLY A 79 -5.46 -1.00 -8.27
CA GLY A 79 -5.90 -1.45 -9.59
C GLY A 79 -7.09 -2.41 -9.53
N LEU A 80 -7.53 -2.82 -8.32
CA LEU A 80 -8.55 -3.85 -8.15
C LEU A 80 -9.92 -3.43 -8.65
N LEU A 81 -10.19 -2.13 -8.79
CA LEU A 81 -11.46 -1.65 -9.35
C LEU A 81 -11.61 -1.93 -10.85
N TRP A 82 -10.54 -2.31 -11.55
CA TRP A 82 -10.64 -2.86 -12.90
C TRP A 82 -11.22 -4.28 -12.89
N LYS A 83 -10.89 -5.08 -11.87
CA LYS A 83 -11.43 -6.43 -11.66
C LYS A 83 -12.81 -6.39 -10.99
N TYR A 84 -13.01 -5.43 -10.09
CA TYR A 84 -14.22 -5.24 -9.30
C TYR A 84 -14.79 -3.83 -9.53
N PRO A 85 -15.44 -3.58 -10.67
CA PRO A 85 -15.99 -2.27 -10.96
C PRO A 85 -17.20 -1.94 -10.07
N LEU A 86 -17.28 -0.69 -9.62
CA LEU A 86 -18.35 -0.20 -8.74
C LEU A 86 -19.74 -0.25 -9.39
N ASN A 87 -19.81 -0.22 -10.72
CA ASN A 87 -21.03 -0.29 -11.51
C ASN A 87 -21.35 -1.70 -12.06
N SER A 88 -20.69 -2.75 -11.56
CA SER A 88 -20.99 -4.13 -11.98
C SER A 88 -22.48 -4.45 -11.79
N PRO A 89 -23.14 -5.20 -12.70
CA PRO A 89 -24.51 -5.67 -12.48
C PRO A 89 -24.58 -6.70 -11.34
N ASP A 90 -23.48 -7.41 -11.06
CA ASP A 90 -23.39 -8.38 -9.97
C ASP A 90 -23.23 -7.66 -8.60
N PRO A 91 -24.19 -7.80 -7.66
CA PRO A 91 -24.11 -7.19 -6.35
C PRO A 91 -22.91 -7.67 -5.51
N SER A 92 -22.43 -8.89 -5.72
CA SER A 92 -21.26 -9.44 -5.02
C SER A 92 -19.97 -8.70 -5.43
N VAL A 93 -19.83 -8.40 -6.73
CA VAL A 93 -18.73 -7.62 -7.29
C VAL A 93 -18.77 -6.19 -6.76
N ARG A 94 -19.96 -5.55 -6.74
CA ARG A 94 -20.09 -4.20 -6.16
C ARG A 94 -19.74 -4.16 -4.68
N SER A 95 -20.21 -5.15 -3.91
CA SER A 95 -19.88 -5.26 -2.48
C SER A 95 -18.37 -5.40 -2.24
N ARG A 96 -17.68 -6.18 -3.09
CA ARG A 96 -16.22 -6.27 -3.07
C ARG A 96 -15.55 -4.94 -3.40
N ALA A 97 -16.03 -4.24 -4.43
CA ALA A 97 -15.55 -2.91 -4.82
C ALA A 97 -15.68 -1.87 -3.69
N PHE A 98 -16.83 -1.82 -3.01
CA PHE A 98 -17.02 -0.95 -1.84
C PHE A 98 -16.04 -1.28 -0.72
N ARG A 99 -15.84 -2.56 -0.42
CA ARG A 99 -14.87 -3.00 0.60
C ARG A 99 -13.42 -2.58 0.25
N ILE A 100 -13.05 -2.59 -1.03
CA ILE A 100 -11.74 -2.12 -1.52
C ILE A 100 -11.58 -0.63 -1.22
N VAL A 101 -12.57 0.19 -1.60
CA VAL A 101 -12.56 1.64 -1.41
C VAL A 101 -12.53 1.98 0.08
N GLU A 102 -13.43 1.39 0.86
CA GLU A 102 -13.52 1.58 2.31
C GLU A 102 -12.16 1.32 2.96
N LYS A 103 -11.57 0.14 2.72
CA LYS A 103 -10.26 -0.21 3.27
C LYS A 103 -9.15 0.75 2.82
N GLY A 104 -9.15 1.20 1.56
CA GLY A 104 -8.17 2.15 1.06
C GLY A 104 -8.24 3.50 1.78
N VAL A 105 -9.44 4.01 2.04
CA VAL A 105 -9.64 5.27 2.78
C VAL A 105 -9.23 5.12 4.24
N TRP A 106 -9.79 4.15 4.96
CA TRP A 106 -9.52 3.97 6.39
C TRP A 106 -8.05 3.69 6.71
N ARG A 107 -7.35 2.94 5.85
CA ARG A 107 -5.94 2.60 6.11
C ARG A 107 -4.98 3.71 5.76
N ARG A 108 -5.33 4.61 4.85
CA ARG A 108 -4.60 5.87 4.70
C ARG A 108 -4.62 6.66 6.01
N LEU A 109 -5.76 6.76 6.69
CA LEU A 109 -5.81 7.42 8.00
C LEU A 109 -4.89 6.73 9.02
N ILE A 110 -4.88 5.40 9.10
CA ILE A 110 -4.08 4.68 10.10
C ILE A 110 -2.58 4.72 9.81
N ILE A 111 -2.15 4.69 8.54
CA ILE A 111 -0.74 4.89 8.19
C ILE A 111 -0.28 6.30 8.62
N LEU A 112 -1.18 7.30 8.58
CA LEU A 112 -0.90 8.67 9.03
C LEU A 112 -0.99 8.81 10.56
N GLU A 113 -1.95 8.14 11.22
CA GLU A 113 -2.20 8.22 12.67
C GLU A 113 -1.29 7.31 13.50
N LEU A 114 -0.71 6.25 12.95
CA LEU A 114 0.33 5.45 13.63
C LEU A 114 1.66 6.21 13.80
N LYS A 115 1.74 7.46 13.32
CA LYS A 115 2.78 8.43 13.70
C LYS A 115 2.49 9.16 15.02
N VAL A 116 1.28 9.01 15.59
CA VAL A 116 0.77 9.82 16.72
C VAL A 116 0.62 9.02 18.02
N TYR A 117 0.61 7.68 17.98
CA TYR A 117 0.21 6.86 19.14
C TYR A 117 1.26 5.86 19.68
N LEU A 118 2.54 5.98 19.30
CA LEU A 118 3.69 5.31 19.93
C LEU A 118 4.92 6.23 19.88
#